data_AF-A0A7W7RSX3-F1
#
_entry.id   AF-A0A7W7RSX3-F1
#
_cell.length_a   1.000
_cell.length_b   1.000
_cell.length_c   1.000
_cell.angle_alpha   90.00
_cell.angle_beta   90.00
_cell.angle_gamma   90.00
#
_symmetry.space_group_name_H-M   'P 1'
#
loop_
_entity.id
_entity.type
_entity.pdbx_description
1 polymer ?
#
loop_
_entity_poly.entity_id
_entity_poly.type
_entity_poly.pdbx_seq_one_letter_code
_entity_poly.pdbx_strand_id
1 'polypeptide(L)'
;MTDRIEAAAVELRPLLQEFILWARENAPGSDSNLVGPVALWHRLIASDDVGRWRRNDLRTVLLDRMPQVVEDPDAAADGMVASVRAYLTFLSETDRLVRGSASLKDLLAELDDLEDDFVDAMEDVAVDEDDDYDDDEESEGLGDFEPFADELAELPTIRLRPDAELAVATRGASLITKARDLAIWVGSERQVGEASLLTDAEILEALAALGLPVPTGSGKSLSDSVPALWNIWNLAIDLDFLQPEGEDTVSADDDTADWPFDEDDDALDVWMAGLHSVDYGDPELEDEDATIALSGLTRALLVRVLLATGSKPLAELRTELAEAVAEYDEQGADAWAAAIAQYGDPLTPVLDWLTGYGMVEVEHDQVRLTPLGMEGVVHLADDADIELDARPAIDAMTALDLLSFSAELPEEEADAEFAAWMELREPDRAAKELLEAAAEDDADALVRVQAASMVGSLGEVAVPAWQDALDEPSLRPYAATHLAQLGVDDAPPPTQADTHWLILDMLTISAGLGRPEFVSSLDDIGNVPNLVNLLDVIWKVPHPHLEELLEAIGLAHPDKQVGKAAKRALFKARSTHN
;
A
#
# COMPACT_ATOMS: atom_id res chain seq x y z
N MET A 1 -25.59 25.85 25.94
CA MET A 1 -25.38 26.05 24.48
C MET A 1 -26.37 25.18 23.71
N THR A 2 -26.45 23.89 24.08
CA THR A 2 -27.31 22.84 23.52
C THR A 2 -28.78 23.24 23.33
N ASP A 3 -29.49 23.73 24.35
CA ASP A 3 -30.92 24.13 24.23
C ASP A 3 -31.17 25.25 23.19
N ARG A 4 -30.19 26.12 22.94
CA ARG A 4 -30.29 27.19 21.94
C ARG A 4 -30.05 26.67 20.52
N ILE A 5 -29.12 25.71 20.37
CA ILE A 5 -28.82 25.05 19.10
C ILE A 5 -30.03 24.22 18.67
N GLU A 6 -30.58 23.42 19.58
CA GLU A 6 -31.75 22.57 19.30
C GLU A 6 -32.97 23.42 18.89
N ALA A 7 -33.23 24.52 19.61
CA ALA A 7 -34.32 25.43 19.26
C ALA A 7 -34.14 26.08 17.87
N ALA A 8 -32.93 26.50 17.51
CA ALA A 8 -32.63 27.10 16.20
C ALA A 8 -32.70 26.04 15.08
N ALA A 9 -32.23 24.82 15.32
CA ALA A 9 -32.32 23.72 14.37
C ALA A 9 -33.78 23.32 14.08
N VAL A 10 -34.64 23.30 15.10
CA VAL A 10 -36.08 23.06 14.94
C VAL A 10 -36.75 24.20 14.15
N GLU A 11 -36.36 25.45 14.35
CA GLU A 11 -36.84 26.62 13.60
C GLU A 11 -36.46 26.54 12.10
N LEU A 12 -35.23 26.12 11.80
CA LEU A 12 -34.68 26.05 10.44
C LEU A 12 -35.14 24.84 9.63
N ARG A 13 -35.49 23.73 10.29
CA ARG A 13 -35.80 22.46 9.63
C ARG A 13 -36.81 22.56 8.48
N PRO A 14 -37.97 23.26 8.60
CA PRO A 14 -38.91 23.38 7.50
C PRO A 14 -38.32 24.16 6.31
N LEU A 15 -37.52 25.19 6.58
CA LEU A 15 -36.90 26.01 5.55
C LEU A 15 -35.84 25.23 4.76
N LEU A 16 -35.01 24.46 5.46
CA LEU A 16 -33.97 23.62 4.84
C LEU A 16 -34.58 22.47 4.03
N GLN A 17 -35.66 21.85 4.50
CA GLN A 17 -36.38 20.83 3.72
C GLN A 17 -36.93 21.37 2.40
N GLU A 18 -37.48 22.58 2.42
CA GLU A 18 -37.95 23.24 1.20
C GLU A 18 -36.79 23.63 0.27
N PHE A 19 -35.66 24.06 0.83
CA PHE A 19 -34.45 24.34 0.05
C PHE A 19 -33.91 23.08 -0.64
N ILE A 20 -33.80 21.95 0.07
CA ILE A 20 -33.30 20.68 -0.51
C ILE A 20 -34.16 20.25 -1.71
N LEU A 21 -35.49 20.39 -1.61
CA LEU A 21 -36.39 20.09 -2.72
C LEU A 21 -36.21 21.06 -3.89
N TRP A 22 -36.06 22.36 -3.61
CA TRP A 22 -35.82 23.38 -4.64
C TRP A 22 -34.46 23.18 -5.34
N ALA A 23 -33.40 22.83 -4.60
CA ALA A 23 -32.05 22.67 -5.11
C ALA A 23 -31.94 21.53 -6.12
N ARG A 24 -32.66 20.41 -5.91
CA ARG A 24 -32.72 19.29 -6.88
C ARG A 24 -33.16 19.71 -8.28
N GLU A 25 -34.05 20.69 -8.38
CA GLU A 25 -34.58 21.16 -9.66
C GLU A 25 -33.81 22.36 -10.23
N ASN A 26 -33.20 23.19 -9.38
CA ASN A 26 -32.66 24.50 -9.76
C ASN A 26 -31.13 24.62 -9.61
N ALA A 27 -30.49 23.71 -8.89
CA ALA A 27 -29.03 23.68 -8.65
C ALA A 27 -28.51 22.22 -8.50
N PRO A 28 -28.60 21.38 -9.56
CA PRO A 28 -28.27 19.95 -9.47
C PRO A 28 -26.78 19.66 -9.22
N GLY A 29 -25.89 20.65 -9.33
CA GLY A 29 -24.45 20.53 -9.06
C GLY A 29 -24.01 21.04 -7.68
N SER A 30 -24.94 21.40 -6.79
CA SER A 30 -24.61 21.79 -5.41
C SER A 30 -25.08 20.72 -4.43
N ASP A 31 -24.25 20.34 -3.45
CA ASP A 31 -24.69 19.47 -2.36
C ASP A 31 -25.52 20.27 -1.33
N SER A 32 -26.84 20.17 -1.46
CA SER A 32 -27.79 20.88 -0.59
C SER A 32 -27.70 20.53 0.89
N ASN A 33 -27.05 19.41 1.27
CA ASN A 33 -26.93 19.00 2.68
C ASN A 33 -25.93 19.88 3.45
N LEU A 34 -24.93 20.46 2.77
CA LEU A 34 -23.87 21.28 3.37
C LEU A 34 -24.37 22.62 3.93
N VAL A 35 -25.59 23.06 3.60
CA VAL A 35 -26.13 24.37 4.04
C VAL A 35 -26.63 24.35 5.48
N GLY A 36 -26.95 23.17 6.02
CA GLY A 36 -27.52 23.04 7.37
C GLY A 36 -26.69 23.74 8.45
N PRO A 37 -25.39 23.42 8.59
CA PRO A 37 -24.49 24.07 9.54
C PRO A 37 -24.38 25.59 9.32
N VAL A 38 -24.24 26.04 8.07
CA VAL A 38 -24.11 27.47 7.73
C VAL A 38 -25.35 28.25 8.16
N ALA A 39 -26.55 27.77 7.83
CA ALA A 39 -27.80 28.43 8.19
C ALA A 39 -28.03 28.44 9.72
N LEU A 40 -27.66 27.36 10.41
CA LEU A 40 -27.72 27.25 11.86
C LEU A 40 -26.81 28.26 12.54
N TRP A 41 -25.54 28.30 12.15
CA TRP A 41 -24.57 29.19 12.76
C TRP A 41 -24.84 30.66 12.41
N HIS A 42 -25.26 30.97 11.18
CA HIS A 42 -25.77 32.30 10.83
C HIS A 42 -26.87 32.78 11.78
N ARG A 43 -27.86 31.91 12.05
CA ARG A 43 -28.97 32.20 12.96
C ARG A 43 -28.54 32.39 14.42
N LEU A 44 -27.43 31.76 14.82
CA LEU A 44 -26.94 31.80 16.20
C LEU A 44 -25.98 32.96 16.49
N ILE A 45 -25.17 33.37 15.51
CA ILE A 45 -24.05 34.30 15.73
C ILE A 45 -24.11 35.58 14.89
N ALA A 46 -24.78 35.56 13.73
CA ALA A 46 -24.78 36.68 12.79
C ALA A 46 -26.12 37.43 12.71
N SER A 47 -27.25 36.71 12.76
CA SER A 47 -28.59 37.29 12.64
C SER A 47 -29.65 36.55 13.45
N ASP A 48 -30.51 37.30 14.14
CA ASP A 48 -31.71 36.73 14.81
C ASP A 48 -32.85 36.36 13.83
N ASP A 49 -32.67 36.63 12.53
CA ASP A 49 -33.64 36.40 11.47
C ASP A 49 -32.99 35.60 10.34
N VAL A 50 -33.52 34.39 10.09
CA VAL A 50 -33.00 33.40 9.12
C VAL A 50 -32.98 33.93 7.68
N GLY A 51 -33.85 34.92 7.37
CA GLY A 51 -33.93 35.52 6.05
C GLY A 51 -33.08 36.78 5.88
N ARG A 52 -32.39 37.24 6.93
CA ARG A 52 -31.59 38.48 6.90
C ARG A 52 -30.11 38.19 6.73
N TRP A 53 -29.58 38.45 5.54
CA TRP A 53 -28.18 38.22 5.19
C TRP A 53 -27.48 39.51 4.76
N ARG A 54 -26.36 39.82 5.40
CA ARG A 54 -25.46 40.92 5.05
C ARG A 54 -24.14 40.34 4.60
N ARG A 55 -23.36 41.11 3.83
CA ARG A 55 -22.05 40.67 3.33
C ARG A 55 -21.13 40.17 4.44
N ASN A 56 -21.01 40.96 5.52
CA ASN A 56 -20.15 40.60 6.65
C ASN A 56 -20.61 39.33 7.40
N ASP A 57 -21.87 38.92 7.25
CA ASP A 57 -22.36 37.69 7.87
C ASP A 57 -21.74 36.47 7.20
N LEU A 58 -21.47 36.53 5.89
CA LEU A 58 -20.86 35.43 5.13
C LEU A 58 -19.45 35.15 5.62
N ARG A 59 -18.61 36.19 5.73
CA ARG A 59 -17.26 36.04 6.27
C ARG A 59 -17.27 35.48 7.70
N THR A 60 -18.14 36.00 8.56
CA THR A 60 -18.24 35.54 9.96
C THR A 60 -18.72 34.10 10.09
N VAL A 61 -19.58 33.63 9.19
CA VAL A 61 -20.05 32.24 9.26
C VAL A 61 -19.05 31.31 8.57
N LEU A 62 -18.60 31.64 7.35
CA LEU A 62 -17.75 30.78 6.54
C LEU A 62 -16.31 30.74 7.04
N LEU A 63 -15.64 31.88 7.25
CA LEU A 63 -14.24 31.87 7.67
C LEU A 63 -14.05 31.83 9.18
N ASP A 64 -14.89 32.53 9.94
CA ASP A 64 -14.67 32.60 11.40
C ASP A 64 -15.30 31.41 12.16
N ARG A 65 -16.29 30.70 11.57
CA ARG A 65 -17.05 29.67 12.30
C ARG A 65 -17.02 28.28 11.68
N MET A 66 -17.20 28.10 10.38
CA MET A 66 -17.21 26.76 9.77
C MET A 66 -15.94 25.95 10.06
N PRO A 67 -14.71 26.53 10.04
CA PRO A 67 -13.48 25.80 10.37
C PRO A 67 -13.48 25.14 11.76
N GLN A 68 -14.38 25.53 12.66
CA GLN A 68 -14.42 25.03 14.04
C GLN A 68 -15.57 24.04 14.31
N VAL A 69 -16.43 23.78 13.32
CA VAL A 69 -17.71 23.07 13.54
C VAL A 69 -18.14 22.18 12.38
N VAL A 70 -17.39 22.18 11.29
CA VAL A 70 -17.61 21.26 10.19
C VAL A 70 -17.16 19.87 10.64
N GLU A 71 -17.87 18.83 10.22
CA GLU A 71 -17.54 17.43 10.56
C GLU A 71 -16.72 16.75 9.44
N ASP A 72 -16.71 17.35 8.25
CA ASP A 72 -16.04 16.84 7.05
C ASP A 72 -15.48 18.08 6.30
N PRO A 73 -14.23 18.47 6.59
CA PRO A 73 -13.58 19.63 5.98
C PRO A 73 -13.44 19.50 4.46
N ASP A 74 -13.14 18.31 3.94
CA ASP A 74 -12.95 18.04 2.51
C ASP A 74 -14.25 18.25 1.71
N ALA A 75 -15.35 17.64 2.15
CA ALA A 75 -16.65 17.83 1.51
C ALA A 75 -17.12 19.30 1.59
N ALA A 76 -16.72 20.02 2.64
CA ALA A 76 -17.00 21.43 2.77
C ALA A 76 -16.17 22.28 1.81
N ALA A 77 -14.87 22.02 1.67
CA ALA A 77 -13.99 22.69 0.72
C ALA A 77 -14.53 22.56 -0.72
N ASP A 78 -14.94 21.34 -1.10
CA ASP A 78 -15.43 21.04 -2.44
C ASP A 78 -16.80 21.68 -2.76
N GLY A 79 -17.71 21.72 -1.77
CA GLY A 79 -19.13 21.93 -2.05
C GLY A 79 -19.80 23.11 -1.36
N MET A 80 -19.28 23.60 -0.23
CA MET A 80 -20.07 24.43 0.68
C MET A 80 -20.40 25.81 0.10
N VAL A 81 -19.43 26.48 -0.53
CA VAL A 81 -19.64 27.82 -1.13
C VAL A 81 -20.70 27.76 -2.24
N ALA A 82 -20.65 26.74 -3.09
CA ALA A 82 -21.64 26.50 -4.14
C ALA A 82 -23.05 26.26 -3.54
N SER A 83 -23.13 25.53 -2.45
CA SER A 83 -24.39 25.24 -1.76
C SER A 83 -24.98 26.47 -1.05
N VAL A 84 -24.15 27.33 -0.45
CA VAL A 84 -24.60 28.61 0.13
C VAL A 84 -25.08 29.58 -0.96
N ARG A 85 -24.42 29.60 -2.11
CA ARG A 85 -24.89 30.36 -3.29
C ARG A 85 -26.28 29.91 -3.74
N ALA A 86 -26.50 28.60 -3.81
CA ALA A 86 -27.83 28.05 -4.13
C ALA A 86 -28.87 28.45 -3.08
N TYR A 87 -28.51 28.39 -1.79
CA TYR A 87 -29.40 28.75 -0.70
C TYR A 87 -29.81 30.24 -0.69
N LEU A 88 -28.86 31.16 -0.89
CA LEU A 88 -29.18 32.59 -0.98
C LEU A 88 -30.06 32.91 -2.19
N THR A 89 -29.82 32.21 -3.30
CA THR A 89 -30.65 32.33 -4.51
C THR A 89 -32.07 31.87 -4.23
N PHE A 90 -32.23 30.70 -3.58
CA PHE A 90 -33.52 30.20 -3.10
C PHE A 90 -34.24 31.22 -2.21
N LEU A 91 -33.55 31.81 -1.23
CA LEU A 91 -34.16 32.82 -0.36
C LEU A 91 -34.62 34.05 -1.15
N SER A 92 -33.85 34.48 -2.15
CA SER A 92 -34.21 35.62 -2.99
C SER A 92 -35.39 35.32 -3.92
N GLU A 93 -35.41 34.16 -4.57
CA GLU A 93 -36.45 33.78 -5.54
C GLU A 93 -37.79 33.46 -4.87
N THR A 94 -37.76 33.00 -3.62
CA THR A 94 -38.95 32.71 -2.82
C THR A 94 -39.44 33.88 -1.98
N ASP A 95 -38.90 35.10 -2.21
CA ASP A 95 -39.21 36.32 -1.44
C ASP A 95 -38.94 36.20 0.08
N ARG A 96 -37.99 35.33 0.48
CA ARG A 96 -37.58 35.08 1.87
C ARG A 96 -36.32 35.84 2.30
N LEU A 97 -35.61 36.45 1.35
CA LEU A 97 -34.53 37.39 1.66
C LEU A 97 -35.13 38.73 2.14
N VAL A 98 -35.18 38.94 3.45
CA VAL A 98 -36.00 40.00 4.05
C VAL A 98 -35.41 41.40 3.87
N ARG A 99 -36.25 42.43 4.10
CA ARG A 99 -35.80 43.83 4.09
C ARG A 99 -34.73 44.07 5.15
N GLY A 100 -33.58 44.60 4.72
CA GLY A 100 -32.40 44.81 5.57
C GLY A 100 -31.24 43.87 5.26
N SER A 101 -31.45 42.88 4.38
CA SER A 101 -30.38 42.12 3.72
C SER A 101 -29.64 42.98 2.68
N ALA A 102 -28.40 42.59 2.38
CA ALA A 102 -27.73 43.02 1.16
C ALA A 102 -28.47 42.46 -0.07
N SER A 103 -28.25 43.04 -1.25
CA SER A 103 -28.86 42.49 -2.47
C SER A 103 -28.28 41.11 -2.78
N LEU A 104 -29.04 40.22 -3.43
CA LEU A 104 -28.52 38.90 -3.81
C LEU A 104 -27.19 39.03 -4.58
N LYS A 105 -27.13 39.96 -5.55
CA LYS A 105 -25.91 40.24 -6.31
C LYS A 105 -24.71 40.59 -5.42
N ASP A 106 -24.96 41.36 -4.37
CA ASP A 106 -23.93 41.79 -3.42
C ASP A 106 -23.45 40.65 -2.51
N LEU A 107 -24.33 39.70 -2.18
CA LEU A 107 -23.98 38.53 -1.39
C LEU A 107 -23.24 37.48 -2.24
N LEU A 108 -23.65 37.28 -3.49
CA LEU A 108 -22.96 36.37 -4.40
C LEU A 108 -21.56 36.84 -4.75
N ALA A 109 -21.37 38.15 -4.95
CA ALA A 109 -20.04 38.71 -5.15
C ALA A 109 -19.14 38.55 -3.91
N GLU A 110 -19.70 38.64 -2.70
CA GLU A 110 -18.94 38.37 -1.48
C GLU A 110 -18.57 36.89 -1.36
N LEU A 111 -19.43 35.96 -1.78
CA LEU A 111 -19.09 34.54 -1.86
C LEU A 111 -17.96 34.28 -2.86
N ASP A 112 -17.99 34.91 -4.04
CA ASP A 112 -16.91 34.81 -5.03
C ASP A 112 -15.57 35.30 -4.44
N ASP A 113 -15.59 36.37 -3.64
CA ASP A 113 -14.39 36.94 -3.01
C ASP A 113 -13.87 36.11 -1.81
N LEU A 114 -14.71 35.23 -1.23
CA LEU A 114 -14.38 34.40 -0.06
C LEU A 114 -14.03 32.96 -0.40
N GLU A 115 -14.20 32.52 -1.65
CA GLU A 115 -14.11 31.12 -2.05
C GLU A 115 -12.71 30.54 -1.79
N ASP A 116 -11.66 31.17 -2.34
CA ASP A 116 -10.27 30.75 -2.13
C ASP A 116 -9.89 30.77 -0.63
N ASP A 117 -10.18 31.88 0.08
CA ASP A 117 -9.94 32.02 1.53
C ASP A 117 -10.64 30.92 2.35
N PHE A 118 -11.79 30.42 1.88
CA PHE A 118 -12.58 29.40 2.57
C PHE A 118 -12.04 28.01 2.30
N VAL A 119 -11.63 27.71 1.07
CA VAL A 119 -10.96 26.45 0.72
C VAL A 119 -9.66 26.33 1.50
N ASP A 120 -8.79 27.35 1.47
CA ASP A 120 -7.55 27.38 2.25
C ASP A 120 -7.81 27.12 3.74
N ALA A 121 -8.88 27.70 4.30
CA ALA A 121 -9.24 27.52 5.71
C ALA A 121 -9.87 26.15 6.04
N MET A 122 -10.42 25.42 5.07
CA MET A 122 -10.85 24.03 5.26
C MET A 122 -9.68 23.07 5.10
N GLU A 123 -8.78 23.33 4.13
CA GLU A 123 -7.53 22.57 3.96
C GLU A 123 -6.65 22.67 5.21
N ASP A 124 -6.51 23.87 5.80
CA ASP A 124 -5.80 24.04 7.07
C ASP A 124 -6.44 23.22 8.21
N VAL A 125 -7.77 23.04 8.21
CA VAL A 125 -8.48 22.23 9.21
C VAL A 125 -8.35 20.74 8.94
N ALA A 126 -8.34 20.31 7.68
CA ALA A 126 -8.07 18.92 7.32
C ALA A 126 -6.67 18.51 7.79
N VAL A 127 -5.68 19.37 7.58
CA VAL A 127 -4.30 19.16 8.07
C VAL A 127 -4.23 19.18 9.60
N ASP A 128 -4.92 20.12 10.27
CA ASP A 128 -4.97 20.17 11.74
C ASP A 128 -5.77 18.98 12.33
N GLU A 129 -6.78 18.42 11.65
CA GLU A 129 -7.49 17.20 12.05
C GLU A 129 -6.58 15.99 11.90
N ASP A 130 -5.85 15.87 10.78
CA ASP A 130 -4.82 14.83 10.61
C ASP A 130 -3.73 14.92 11.71
N ASP A 131 -3.33 16.13 12.12
CA ASP A 131 -2.35 16.35 13.22
C ASP A 131 -2.94 16.12 14.63
N ASP A 132 -4.24 16.34 14.88
CA ASP A 132 -4.91 16.08 16.19
C ASP A 132 -5.35 14.61 16.34
N TYR A 133 -5.41 13.82 15.25
CA TYR A 133 -5.50 12.36 15.31
C TYR A 133 -4.14 11.66 15.55
N ASP A 134 -3.04 12.42 15.53
CA ASP A 134 -1.67 11.94 15.77
C ASP A 134 -1.20 12.07 17.25
N ASP A 135 -2.07 12.50 18.18
CA ASP A 135 -1.74 12.65 19.63
C ASP A 135 -2.68 11.87 20.58
N ASP A 136 -3.56 11.03 20.04
CA ASP A 136 -3.79 9.74 20.71
C ASP A 136 -2.57 8.92 20.30
N GLU A 137 -1.64 8.66 21.23
CA GLU A 137 -0.67 7.56 21.09
C GLU A 137 -1.44 6.41 20.43
N GLU A 138 -1.19 6.10 19.15
CA GLU A 138 -1.55 4.78 18.62
C GLU A 138 -0.98 3.85 19.66
N SER A 139 -1.86 3.24 20.44
CA SER A 139 -1.43 2.42 21.56
C SER A 139 -0.79 1.20 20.91
N GLU A 140 0.51 1.27 20.61
CA GLU A 140 1.37 0.29 19.93
C GLU A 140 0.84 -1.09 20.30
N GLY A 141 0.03 -1.68 19.44
CA GLY A 141 -0.67 -2.92 19.77
C GLY A 141 0.37 -3.97 20.15
N LEU A 142 0.04 -4.95 20.99
CA LEU A 142 1.00 -6.04 21.29
C LEU A 142 1.57 -6.69 20.01
N GLY A 143 0.77 -6.69 18.93
CA GLY A 143 1.09 -7.21 17.62
C GLY A 143 1.73 -6.21 16.64
N ASP A 144 2.06 -5.00 17.09
CA ASP A 144 2.72 -3.98 16.29
C ASP A 144 4.19 -4.35 16.02
N PHE A 145 4.62 -4.12 14.78
CA PHE A 145 5.97 -4.40 14.33
C PHE A 145 6.86 -3.17 14.43
N GLU A 146 6.31 -1.95 14.49
CA GLU A 146 7.07 -0.70 14.51
C GLU A 146 8.12 -0.64 15.64
N PRO A 147 7.85 -1.12 16.87
CA PRO A 147 8.86 -1.18 17.92
C PRO A 147 10.09 -2.04 17.58
N PHE A 148 10.00 -2.88 16.56
CA PHE A 148 11.06 -3.77 16.09
C PHE A 148 11.69 -3.32 14.76
N ALA A 149 11.28 -2.19 14.17
CA ALA A 149 11.71 -1.75 12.84
C ALA A 149 13.25 -1.71 12.68
N ASP A 150 13.96 -1.15 13.66
CA ASP A 150 15.43 -1.11 13.66
C ASP A 150 16.07 -2.52 13.67
N GLU A 151 15.53 -3.44 14.47
CA GLU A 151 16.04 -4.82 14.55
C GLU A 151 15.71 -5.63 13.30
N LEU A 152 14.54 -5.37 12.70
CA LEU A 152 14.07 -5.97 11.46
C LEU A 152 14.92 -5.51 10.27
N ALA A 153 15.26 -4.22 10.19
CA ALA A 153 16.16 -3.67 9.17
C ALA A 153 17.61 -4.22 9.27
N GLU A 154 18.02 -4.69 10.46
CA GLU A 154 19.33 -5.32 10.67
C GLU A 154 19.35 -6.83 10.32
N LEU A 155 18.22 -7.43 9.93
CA LEU A 155 18.17 -8.84 9.57
C LEU A 155 18.99 -9.15 8.31
N PRO A 156 19.61 -10.34 8.22
CA PRO A 156 20.19 -10.80 6.97
C PRO A 156 19.12 -10.94 5.89
N THR A 157 19.52 -10.76 4.63
CA THR A 157 18.66 -10.94 3.45
C THR A 157 17.80 -12.21 3.55
N ILE A 158 16.48 -12.01 3.53
CA ILE A 158 15.48 -13.07 3.54
C ILE A 158 15.37 -13.64 2.12
N ARG A 159 15.41 -14.96 1.98
CA ARG A 159 15.28 -15.65 0.68
C ARG A 159 13.90 -16.28 0.54
N LEU A 160 13.04 -15.62 -0.25
CA LEU A 160 11.69 -16.08 -0.57
C LEU A 160 11.74 -17.28 -1.50
N ARG A 161 10.79 -18.21 -1.34
CA ARG A 161 10.73 -19.43 -2.15
C ARG A 161 9.93 -19.19 -3.43
N PRO A 162 10.17 -19.97 -4.50
CA PRO A 162 9.45 -19.78 -5.75
C PRO A 162 7.94 -19.96 -5.56
N ASP A 163 7.14 -19.18 -6.28
CA ASP A 163 5.67 -19.18 -6.23
C ASP A 163 5.08 -20.59 -6.37
N ALA A 164 5.62 -21.41 -7.27
CA ALA A 164 5.17 -22.79 -7.45
C ALA A 164 5.33 -23.65 -6.17
N GLU A 165 6.36 -23.40 -5.35
CA GLU A 165 6.53 -24.07 -4.06
C GLU A 165 5.61 -23.50 -3.00
N LEU A 166 5.45 -22.18 -2.96
CA LEU A 166 4.51 -21.51 -2.05
C LEU A 166 3.07 -21.96 -2.33
N ALA A 167 2.65 -22.03 -3.59
CA ALA A 167 1.34 -22.49 -4.02
C ALA A 167 1.10 -23.97 -3.62
N VAL A 168 2.12 -24.82 -3.66
CA VAL A 168 2.01 -26.20 -3.13
C VAL A 168 1.81 -26.19 -1.61
N ALA A 169 2.51 -25.33 -0.87
CA ALA A 169 2.33 -25.19 0.57
C ALA A 169 0.93 -24.66 0.93
N THR A 170 0.46 -23.65 0.20
CA THR A 170 -0.87 -23.04 0.31
C THR A 170 -2.00 -24.06 0.14
N ARG A 171 -1.93 -24.90 -0.90
CA ARG A 171 -2.90 -26.00 -1.09
C ARG A 171 -2.88 -27.03 0.05
N GLY A 172 -1.80 -27.06 0.84
CA GLY A 172 -1.66 -27.86 2.06
C GLY A 172 -2.24 -27.21 3.32
N ALA A 173 -2.62 -25.93 3.29
CA ALA A 173 -3.15 -25.20 4.45
C ALA A 173 -4.53 -25.75 4.85
N SER A 174 -4.59 -26.35 6.04
CA SER A 174 -5.79 -27.04 6.52
C SER A 174 -6.92 -26.07 6.87
N LEU A 175 -6.61 -24.84 7.28
CA LEU A 175 -7.61 -23.82 7.59
C LEU A 175 -8.34 -23.34 6.34
N ILE A 176 -7.65 -23.14 5.21
CA ILE A 176 -8.30 -22.80 3.94
C ILE A 176 -9.24 -23.93 3.49
N THR A 177 -8.80 -25.18 3.63
CA THR A 177 -9.66 -26.35 3.34
C THR A 177 -10.90 -26.38 4.25
N LYS A 178 -10.75 -26.05 5.54
CA LYS A 178 -11.88 -25.97 6.48
C LYS A 178 -12.83 -24.81 6.15
N ALA A 179 -12.32 -23.64 5.80
CA ALA A 179 -13.11 -22.51 5.36
C ALA A 179 -13.95 -22.86 4.12
N ARG A 180 -13.32 -23.52 3.14
CA ARG A 180 -14.02 -24.05 1.96
C ARG A 180 -15.09 -25.09 2.30
N ASP A 181 -14.79 -26.04 3.18
CA ASP A 181 -15.75 -27.06 3.59
C ASP A 181 -16.92 -26.45 4.38
N LEU A 182 -16.67 -25.40 5.17
CA LEU A 182 -17.71 -24.60 5.83
C LEU A 182 -18.60 -23.93 4.79
N ALA A 183 -18.00 -23.26 3.80
CA ALA A 183 -18.74 -22.57 2.75
C ALA A 183 -19.62 -23.53 1.94
N ILE A 184 -19.10 -24.71 1.57
CA ILE A 184 -19.92 -25.74 0.90
C ILE A 184 -21.05 -26.25 1.80
N TRP A 185 -20.82 -26.39 3.09
CA TRP A 185 -21.88 -26.73 4.04
C TRP A 185 -22.93 -25.62 4.15
N VAL A 186 -22.53 -24.35 4.13
CA VAL A 186 -23.42 -23.16 4.08
C VAL A 186 -24.31 -23.22 2.84
N GLY A 187 -23.72 -23.47 1.67
CA GLY A 187 -24.43 -23.52 0.39
C GLY A 187 -24.98 -22.16 -0.02
N SER A 188 -26.01 -22.15 -0.86
CA SER A 188 -26.63 -20.93 -1.38
C SER A 188 -27.76 -20.41 -0.50
N GLU A 189 -27.84 -19.09 -0.29
CA GLU A 189 -28.95 -18.39 0.36
C GLU A 189 -29.24 -18.87 1.80
N ARG A 190 -28.21 -19.18 2.60
CA ARG A 190 -28.39 -19.59 3.99
C ARG A 190 -28.87 -18.40 4.82
N GLN A 191 -30.01 -18.57 5.46
CA GLN A 191 -30.56 -17.60 6.40
C GLN A 191 -29.76 -17.62 7.72
N VAL A 192 -29.35 -16.44 8.20
CA VAL A 192 -28.68 -16.27 9.48
C VAL A 192 -29.56 -15.47 10.45
N GLY A 193 -29.42 -15.73 11.75
CA GLY A 193 -30.24 -15.09 12.79
C GLY A 193 -29.61 -13.83 13.40
N GLU A 194 -30.44 -12.87 13.83
CA GLU A 194 -30.00 -11.61 14.48
C GLU A 194 -29.23 -11.82 15.81
N ALA A 195 -29.57 -12.85 16.57
CA ALA A 195 -28.97 -13.11 17.90
C ALA A 195 -27.91 -14.21 17.90
N SER A 196 -27.94 -15.09 16.89
CA SER A 196 -26.96 -16.15 16.67
C SER A 196 -27.01 -16.47 15.19
N LEU A 197 -25.86 -16.44 14.50
CA LEU A 197 -25.79 -16.68 13.07
C LEU A 197 -26.42 -18.02 12.69
N LEU A 198 -26.23 -19.05 13.52
CA LEU A 198 -26.73 -20.40 13.31
C LEU A 198 -27.51 -20.91 14.52
N THR A 199 -28.48 -21.80 14.29
CA THR A 199 -29.15 -22.53 15.37
C THR A 199 -28.25 -23.61 15.98
N ASP A 200 -28.53 -24.07 17.21
CA ASP A 200 -27.76 -25.15 17.85
C ASP A 200 -27.65 -26.42 16.98
N ALA A 201 -28.70 -26.75 16.20
CA ALA A 201 -28.68 -27.90 15.30
C ALA A 201 -27.71 -27.68 14.14
N GLU A 202 -27.72 -26.48 13.54
CA GLU A 202 -26.82 -26.10 12.45
C GLU A 202 -25.38 -26.00 12.94
N ILE A 203 -25.13 -25.49 14.15
CA ILE A 203 -23.80 -25.48 14.76
C ILE A 203 -23.25 -26.92 14.86
N LEU A 204 -24.06 -27.87 15.34
CA LEU A 204 -23.62 -29.26 15.44
C LEU A 204 -23.35 -29.90 14.06
N GLU A 205 -24.10 -29.52 13.04
CA GLU A 205 -23.87 -29.95 11.66
C GLU A 205 -22.58 -29.33 11.09
N ALA A 206 -22.35 -28.04 11.31
CA ALA A 206 -21.12 -27.35 10.90
C ALA A 206 -19.88 -27.93 11.58
N LEU A 207 -19.91 -28.14 12.90
CA LEU A 207 -18.82 -28.78 13.64
C LEU A 207 -18.50 -30.17 13.07
N ALA A 208 -19.54 -30.95 12.72
CA ALA A 208 -19.36 -32.25 12.11
C ALA A 208 -18.77 -32.17 10.69
N ALA A 209 -19.16 -31.17 9.89
CA ALA A 209 -18.59 -30.92 8.56
C ALA A 209 -17.10 -30.55 8.65
N LEU A 210 -16.72 -29.74 9.63
CA LEU A 210 -15.33 -29.28 9.85
C LEU A 210 -14.45 -30.25 10.64
N GLY A 211 -15.04 -31.31 11.21
CA GLY A 211 -14.36 -32.22 12.11
C GLY A 211 -13.92 -31.57 13.42
N LEU A 212 -14.60 -30.51 13.86
CA LEU A 212 -14.34 -29.82 15.12
C LEU A 212 -15.00 -30.56 16.31
N PRO A 213 -14.39 -30.49 17.51
CA PRO A 213 -14.95 -31.13 18.69
C PRO A 213 -16.25 -30.44 19.12
N VAL A 214 -17.23 -31.24 19.58
CA VAL A 214 -18.45 -30.70 20.20
C VAL A 214 -18.12 -30.32 21.65
N PRO A 215 -18.32 -29.05 22.06
CA PRO A 215 -18.04 -28.62 23.42
C PRO A 215 -18.93 -29.33 24.44
N THR A 216 -18.38 -29.70 25.58
CA THR A 216 -19.12 -30.37 26.67
C THR A 216 -19.11 -29.53 27.93
N GLY A 217 -20.29 -29.15 28.43
CA GLY A 217 -20.45 -28.68 29.82
C GLY A 217 -20.05 -27.23 30.11
N SER A 218 -20.16 -26.32 29.15
CA SER A 218 -19.75 -24.91 29.30
C SER A 218 -20.71 -24.05 30.12
N GLY A 219 -21.96 -24.46 30.36
CA GLY A 219 -22.96 -23.62 31.04
C GLY A 219 -23.40 -22.36 30.27
N LYS A 220 -22.72 -22.05 29.16
CA LYS A 220 -23.02 -21.01 28.17
C LYS A 220 -23.91 -21.56 27.05
N SER A 221 -24.34 -20.69 26.13
CA SER A 221 -24.99 -21.15 24.90
C SER A 221 -24.02 -21.96 24.04
N LEU A 222 -24.52 -22.79 23.13
CA LEU A 222 -23.64 -23.55 22.23
C LEU A 222 -22.85 -22.60 21.31
N SER A 223 -23.49 -21.52 20.84
CA SER A 223 -22.87 -20.46 20.03
C SER A 223 -21.63 -19.85 20.69
N ASP A 224 -21.71 -19.53 21.98
CA ASP A 224 -20.59 -18.93 22.73
C ASP A 224 -19.51 -19.95 23.11
N SER A 225 -19.75 -21.24 22.84
CA SER A 225 -18.85 -22.34 23.20
C SER A 225 -18.03 -22.85 22.02
N VAL A 226 -18.14 -22.22 20.84
CA VAL A 226 -17.51 -22.64 19.59
C VAL A 226 -16.74 -21.51 18.88
N PRO A 227 -15.87 -20.75 19.56
CA PRO A 227 -15.14 -19.63 18.93
C PRO A 227 -14.36 -20.05 17.67
N ALA A 228 -13.75 -21.24 17.69
CA ALA A 228 -13.07 -21.80 16.51
C ALA A 228 -13.97 -21.97 15.27
N LEU A 229 -15.28 -22.18 15.43
CA LEU A 229 -16.20 -22.21 14.29
C LEU A 229 -16.38 -20.80 13.70
N TRP A 230 -16.49 -19.79 14.55
CA TRP A 230 -16.67 -18.40 14.12
C TRP A 230 -15.39 -17.83 13.49
N ASN A 231 -14.22 -18.21 14.00
CA ASN A 231 -12.95 -17.81 13.39
C ASN A 231 -12.80 -18.43 11.99
N ILE A 232 -13.21 -19.68 11.78
CA ILE A 232 -13.24 -20.30 10.44
C ILE A 232 -14.33 -19.67 9.56
N TRP A 233 -15.43 -19.21 10.14
CA TRP A 233 -16.48 -18.49 9.41
C TRP A 233 -15.96 -17.15 8.88
N ASN A 234 -15.31 -16.36 9.74
CA ASN A 234 -14.71 -15.09 9.35
C ASN A 234 -13.59 -15.31 8.33
N LEU A 235 -12.72 -16.31 8.55
CA LEU A 235 -11.73 -16.71 7.57
C LEU A 235 -12.37 -17.06 6.21
N ALA A 236 -13.51 -17.76 6.19
CA ALA A 236 -14.18 -18.07 4.93
C ALA A 236 -14.72 -16.81 4.23
N ILE A 237 -15.03 -15.75 4.96
CA ILE A 237 -15.38 -14.44 4.39
C ILE A 237 -14.11 -13.76 3.86
N ASP A 238 -13.03 -13.72 4.63
CA ASP A 238 -11.76 -13.09 4.23
C ASP A 238 -11.12 -13.75 3.00
N LEU A 239 -11.38 -15.05 2.81
CA LEU A 239 -10.97 -15.83 1.63
C LEU A 239 -11.96 -15.75 0.45
N ASP A 240 -13.01 -14.93 0.56
CA ASP A 240 -14.12 -14.81 -0.40
C ASP A 240 -14.90 -16.10 -0.71
N PHE A 241 -14.73 -17.16 0.09
CA PHE A 241 -15.54 -18.39 -0.02
C PHE A 241 -16.97 -18.20 0.49
N LEU A 242 -17.20 -17.27 1.41
CA LEU A 242 -18.50 -16.87 1.93
C LEU A 242 -18.78 -15.40 1.67
N GLN A 243 -19.92 -15.12 1.04
CA GLN A 243 -20.36 -13.76 0.74
C GLN A 243 -21.65 -13.44 1.50
N PRO A 244 -21.66 -12.41 2.36
CA PRO A 244 -22.88 -11.86 2.93
C PRO A 244 -23.78 -11.24 1.85
N GLU A 245 -25.03 -11.66 1.78
CA GLU A 245 -26.05 -11.15 0.86
C GLU A 245 -27.14 -10.39 1.64
N GLY A 246 -27.02 -9.07 1.72
CA GLY A 246 -27.95 -8.27 2.50
C GLY A 246 -27.74 -8.43 4.01
N GLU A 247 -28.82 -8.37 4.81
CA GLU A 247 -28.72 -8.32 6.27
C GLU A 247 -28.81 -9.70 6.97
N ASP A 248 -29.42 -10.69 6.33
CA ASP A 248 -29.80 -11.97 6.98
C ASP A 248 -29.49 -13.20 6.13
N THR A 249 -28.68 -13.06 5.08
CA THR A 249 -28.37 -14.15 4.16
C THR A 249 -26.87 -14.22 3.90
N VAL A 250 -26.34 -15.43 3.79
CA VAL A 250 -24.96 -15.71 3.38
C VAL A 250 -24.97 -16.82 2.34
N SER A 251 -24.10 -16.71 1.34
CA SER A 251 -23.94 -17.70 0.28
C SER A 251 -22.49 -18.11 0.14
N ALA A 252 -22.27 -19.35 -0.26
CA ALA A 252 -20.98 -19.76 -0.80
C ALA A 252 -20.74 -19.10 -2.16
N ASP A 253 -19.52 -18.66 -2.43
CA ASP A 253 -19.12 -18.20 -3.75
C ASP A 253 -19.09 -19.36 -4.76
N ASP A 254 -19.38 -19.08 -6.03
CA ASP A 254 -19.50 -20.07 -7.11
C ASP A 254 -18.20 -20.87 -7.32
N ASP A 255 -17.03 -20.25 -7.13
CA ASP A 255 -15.72 -20.86 -7.38
C ASP A 255 -15.17 -21.62 -6.16
N THR A 256 -15.81 -21.48 -4.99
CA THR A 256 -15.44 -22.15 -3.72
C THR A 256 -15.26 -23.66 -3.87
N ALA A 257 -16.09 -24.30 -4.70
CA ALA A 257 -16.08 -25.75 -4.88
C ALA A 257 -14.81 -26.26 -5.57
N ASP A 258 -14.16 -25.40 -6.35
CA ASP A 258 -12.99 -25.70 -7.19
C ASP A 258 -11.67 -25.67 -6.41
N TRP A 259 -11.67 -25.14 -5.16
CA TRP A 259 -10.50 -25.24 -4.29
C TRP A 259 -10.09 -26.71 -4.03
N PRO A 260 -8.78 -27.04 -4.09
CA PRO A 260 -7.65 -26.16 -4.42
C PRO A 260 -7.56 -25.82 -5.91
N PHE A 261 -7.34 -24.55 -6.23
CA PHE A 261 -7.17 -24.08 -7.60
C PHE A 261 -5.92 -24.67 -8.27
N ASP A 262 -6.02 -24.96 -9.58
CA ASP A 262 -4.94 -25.58 -10.35
C ASP A 262 -3.83 -24.57 -10.72
N GLU A 263 -4.16 -23.30 -10.90
CA GLU A 263 -3.19 -22.23 -11.18
C GLU A 263 -2.49 -21.82 -9.87
N ASP A 264 -1.19 -21.55 -9.94
CA ASP A 264 -0.38 -21.24 -8.75
C ASP A 264 -0.71 -19.84 -8.22
N ASP A 265 -0.88 -18.86 -9.11
CA ASP A 265 -1.24 -17.48 -8.78
C ASP A 265 -2.60 -17.43 -8.06
N ASP A 266 -3.65 -18.07 -8.61
CA ASP A 266 -4.97 -18.14 -7.97
C ASP A 266 -4.92 -18.75 -6.55
N ALA A 267 -4.07 -19.75 -6.35
CA ALA A 267 -3.92 -20.37 -5.04
C ALA A 267 -3.25 -19.41 -4.04
N LEU A 268 -2.21 -18.68 -4.49
CA LEU A 268 -1.50 -17.70 -3.68
C LEU A 268 -2.37 -16.48 -3.36
N ASP A 269 -3.14 -15.98 -4.33
CA ASP A 269 -4.06 -14.84 -4.15
C ASP A 269 -5.07 -15.12 -3.04
N VAL A 270 -5.67 -16.33 -3.00
CA VAL A 270 -6.57 -16.71 -1.91
C VAL A 270 -5.85 -16.75 -0.56
N TRP A 271 -4.62 -17.28 -0.50
CA TRP A 271 -3.88 -17.29 0.76
C TRP A 271 -3.48 -15.88 1.19
N MET A 272 -3.11 -15.00 0.27
CA MET A 272 -2.80 -13.61 0.59
C MET A 272 -4.04 -12.84 1.07
N ALA A 273 -5.21 -13.05 0.47
CA ALA A 273 -6.45 -12.37 0.88
C ALA A 273 -6.81 -12.64 2.35
N GLY A 274 -6.52 -13.84 2.86
CA GLY A 274 -6.76 -14.19 4.25
C GLY A 274 -5.62 -13.88 5.22
N LEU A 275 -4.53 -13.21 4.80
CA LEU A 275 -3.32 -13.06 5.62
C LEU A 275 -3.60 -12.39 6.98
N HIS A 276 -4.45 -11.37 7.02
CA HIS A 276 -4.82 -10.69 8.28
C HIS A 276 -5.67 -11.55 9.22
N SER A 277 -6.17 -12.70 8.78
CA SER A 277 -6.87 -13.66 9.65
C SER A 277 -5.97 -14.26 10.73
N VAL A 278 -4.65 -14.03 10.69
CA VAL A 278 -3.72 -14.43 11.77
C VAL A 278 -4.19 -13.97 13.15
N ASP A 279 -4.86 -12.83 13.24
CA ASP A 279 -5.37 -12.28 14.51
C ASP A 279 -6.47 -13.14 15.13
N TYR A 280 -7.18 -13.95 14.34
CA TYR A 280 -8.13 -14.94 14.88
C TYR A 280 -7.47 -16.09 15.64
N GLY A 281 -6.13 -16.17 15.60
CA GLY A 281 -5.32 -17.05 16.44
C GLY A 281 -5.16 -16.56 17.87
N ASP A 282 -5.51 -15.31 18.18
CA ASP A 282 -5.36 -14.76 19.52
C ASP A 282 -6.27 -15.46 20.54
N PRO A 283 -5.83 -15.59 21.81
CA PRO A 283 -6.62 -16.31 22.80
C PRO A 283 -7.90 -15.57 23.20
N GLU A 284 -9.06 -16.12 22.84
CA GLU A 284 -10.35 -15.64 23.33
C GLU A 284 -10.63 -16.15 24.76
N LEU A 285 -10.90 -15.26 25.70
CA LEU A 285 -11.17 -15.59 27.10
C LEU A 285 -12.64 -15.36 27.47
N GLU A 286 -13.05 -15.89 28.63
CA GLU A 286 -14.41 -15.62 29.14
C GLU A 286 -14.63 -14.15 29.53
N ASP A 287 -13.54 -13.44 29.83
CA ASP A 287 -13.52 -12.04 30.21
C ASP A 287 -13.05 -11.22 29.00
N GLU A 288 -13.86 -10.24 28.61
CA GLU A 288 -13.63 -9.43 27.41
C GLU A 288 -12.39 -8.54 27.56
N ASP A 289 -12.19 -7.93 28.74
CA ASP A 289 -11.02 -7.10 29.02
C ASP A 289 -9.73 -7.93 28.97
N ALA A 290 -9.76 -9.15 29.53
CA ALA A 290 -8.64 -10.08 29.43
C ALA A 290 -8.38 -10.56 27.98
N THR A 291 -9.41 -10.64 27.14
CA THR A 291 -9.25 -10.97 25.71
C THR A 291 -8.56 -9.82 24.98
N ILE A 292 -8.99 -8.58 25.23
CA ILE A 292 -8.39 -7.36 24.67
C ILE A 292 -6.90 -7.28 25.06
N ALA A 293 -6.56 -7.57 26.33
CA ALA A 293 -5.19 -7.57 26.82
C ALA A 293 -4.26 -8.61 26.15
N LEU A 294 -4.80 -9.59 25.41
CA LEU A 294 -4.05 -10.57 24.63
C LEU A 294 -4.15 -10.35 23.12
N SER A 295 -4.87 -9.31 22.67
CA SER A 295 -4.99 -8.96 21.25
C SER A 295 -3.62 -8.58 20.68
N GLY A 296 -3.28 -9.12 19.51
CA GLY A 296 -1.98 -8.98 18.85
C GLY A 296 -0.95 -10.05 19.23
N LEU A 297 -1.27 -11.00 20.10
CA LEU A 297 -0.32 -12.02 20.57
C LEU A 297 0.24 -12.89 19.42
N THR A 298 -0.57 -13.15 18.40
CA THR A 298 -0.17 -13.94 17.22
C THR A 298 0.90 -13.23 16.40
N ARG A 299 0.68 -11.95 16.07
CA ARG A 299 1.66 -11.10 15.40
C ARG A 299 2.92 -10.92 16.24
N ALA A 300 2.77 -10.71 17.56
CA ALA A 300 3.88 -10.62 18.51
C ALA A 300 4.77 -11.86 18.53
N LEU A 301 4.19 -13.05 18.32
CA LEU A 301 4.93 -14.30 18.16
C LEU A 301 5.68 -14.33 16.83
N LEU A 302 5.02 -13.98 15.72
CA LEU A 302 5.60 -13.99 14.38
C LEU A 302 6.85 -13.11 14.28
N VAL A 303 6.77 -11.85 14.74
CA VAL A 303 7.92 -10.91 14.72
C VAL A 303 9.10 -11.46 15.53
N ARG A 304 8.86 -12.07 16.69
CA ARG A 304 9.93 -12.67 17.53
C ARG A 304 10.56 -13.91 16.90
N VAL A 305 9.80 -14.69 16.12
CA VAL A 305 10.37 -15.82 15.37
C VAL A 305 11.18 -15.31 14.18
N LEU A 306 10.71 -14.26 13.50
CA LEU A 306 11.45 -13.61 12.40
C LEU A 306 12.78 -13.03 12.90
N LEU A 307 12.78 -12.26 13.99
CA LEU A 307 13.97 -11.72 14.64
C LEU A 307 14.97 -12.82 15.07
N ALA A 308 14.47 -14.02 15.37
CA ALA A 308 15.29 -15.20 15.63
C ALA A 308 15.71 -15.95 14.34
N THR A 309 15.70 -15.29 13.18
CA THR A 309 16.02 -15.85 11.86
C THR A 309 15.14 -17.04 11.47
N GLY A 310 13.85 -16.96 11.80
CA GLY A 310 12.82 -17.92 11.40
C GLY A 310 12.69 -19.17 12.27
N SER A 311 13.39 -19.26 13.41
CA SER A 311 13.26 -20.39 14.34
C SER A 311 13.54 -19.97 15.78
N LYS A 312 12.60 -20.22 16.69
CA LYS A 312 12.77 -19.91 18.12
C LYS A 312 12.30 -21.03 19.05
N PRO A 313 13.00 -21.31 20.17
CA PRO A 313 12.52 -22.24 21.17
C PRO A 313 11.18 -21.80 21.78
N LEU A 314 10.21 -22.71 21.82
CA LEU A 314 8.88 -22.41 22.33
C LEU A 314 8.87 -21.98 23.80
N ALA A 315 9.83 -22.46 24.61
CA ALA A 315 9.98 -22.04 26.00
C ALA A 315 10.45 -20.58 26.14
N GLU A 316 11.28 -20.10 25.21
CA GLU A 316 11.75 -18.70 25.20
C GLU A 316 10.62 -17.78 24.74
N LEU A 317 9.91 -18.14 23.66
CA LEU A 317 8.71 -17.42 23.21
C LEU A 317 7.68 -17.24 24.33
N ARG A 318 7.38 -18.29 25.10
CA ARG A 318 6.45 -18.18 26.24
C ARG A 318 6.90 -17.17 27.29
N THR A 319 8.20 -17.05 27.52
CA THR A 319 8.74 -16.16 28.56
C THR A 319 8.67 -14.72 28.07
N GLU A 320 9.18 -14.47 26.87
CA GLU A 320 9.21 -13.14 26.27
C GLU A 320 7.81 -12.58 26.00
N LEU A 321 6.89 -13.42 25.52
CA LEU A 321 5.50 -12.99 25.26
C LEU A 321 4.73 -12.76 26.56
N ALA A 322 4.97 -13.54 27.62
CA ALA A 322 4.37 -13.28 28.92
C ALA A 322 4.86 -11.95 29.52
N GLU A 323 6.14 -11.62 29.33
CA GLU A 323 6.72 -10.33 29.74
C GLU A 323 6.11 -9.19 28.91
N ALA A 324 6.06 -9.32 27.59
CA ALA A 324 5.48 -8.33 26.69
C ALA A 324 4.00 -8.04 26.99
N VAL A 325 3.18 -9.09 27.16
CA VAL A 325 1.77 -8.95 27.54
C VAL A 325 1.61 -8.21 28.87
N ALA A 326 2.45 -8.52 29.87
CA ALA A 326 2.38 -7.88 31.19
C ALA A 326 2.89 -6.43 31.20
N GLU A 327 3.73 -6.05 30.23
CA GLU A 327 4.20 -4.68 30.03
C GLU A 327 3.20 -3.84 29.22
N TYR A 328 2.54 -4.47 28.24
CA TYR A 328 1.58 -3.85 27.33
C TYR A 328 0.29 -3.42 28.07
N ASP A 329 -0.32 -4.32 28.84
CA ASP A 329 -1.60 -4.05 29.49
C ASP A 329 -1.54 -4.32 31.01
N GLU A 330 -2.18 -3.45 31.82
CA GLU A 330 -2.20 -3.59 33.28
C GLU A 330 -2.85 -4.89 33.77
N GLN A 331 -3.76 -5.46 32.97
CA GLN A 331 -4.42 -6.74 33.17
C GLN A 331 -3.70 -7.89 32.46
N GLY A 332 -2.68 -7.61 31.64
CA GLY A 332 -2.00 -8.61 30.82
C GLY A 332 -1.47 -9.81 31.60
N ALA A 333 -0.88 -9.60 32.78
CA ALA A 333 -0.42 -10.71 33.62
C ALA A 333 -1.56 -11.61 34.13
N ASP A 334 -2.71 -11.01 34.45
CA ASP A 334 -3.91 -11.74 34.89
C ASP A 334 -4.59 -12.43 33.69
N ALA A 335 -4.60 -11.79 32.52
CA ALA A 335 -5.09 -12.34 31.26
C ALA A 335 -4.26 -13.56 30.82
N TRP A 336 -2.92 -13.47 30.88
CA TRP A 336 -2.02 -14.59 30.62
C TRP A 336 -2.29 -15.77 31.57
N ALA A 337 -2.53 -15.50 32.86
CA ALA A 337 -2.89 -16.52 33.84
C ALA A 337 -4.27 -17.16 33.56
N ALA A 338 -5.24 -16.37 33.10
CA ALA A 338 -6.54 -16.86 32.67
C ALA A 338 -6.42 -17.75 31.42
N ALA A 339 -5.59 -17.37 30.45
CA ALA A 339 -5.27 -18.18 29.28
C ALA A 339 -4.61 -19.52 29.67
N ILE A 340 -3.69 -19.53 30.65
CA ILE A 340 -3.16 -20.79 31.21
C ILE A 340 -4.28 -21.65 31.81
N ALA A 341 -5.23 -21.06 32.53
CA ALA A 341 -6.32 -21.80 33.15
C ALA A 341 -7.29 -22.40 32.11
N GLN A 342 -7.53 -21.68 31.01
CA GLN A 342 -8.46 -22.08 29.95
C GLN A 342 -7.83 -23.06 28.94
N TYR A 343 -6.63 -22.74 28.44
CA TYR A 343 -5.96 -23.47 27.36
C TYR A 343 -4.85 -24.40 27.85
N GLY A 344 -4.41 -24.27 29.11
CA GLY A 344 -3.22 -24.94 29.64
C GLY A 344 -1.92 -24.23 29.25
N ASP A 345 -1.83 -23.75 28.01
CA ASP A 345 -0.75 -22.94 27.46
C ASP A 345 -1.34 -21.83 26.57
N PRO A 346 -1.10 -20.53 26.87
CA PRO A 346 -1.64 -19.40 26.13
C PRO A 346 -1.29 -19.39 24.64
N LEU A 347 -0.16 -20.01 24.25
CA LEU A 347 0.26 -20.07 22.85
C LEU A 347 -0.41 -21.20 22.06
N THR A 348 -1.22 -22.06 22.69
CA THR A 348 -1.92 -23.14 21.98
C THR A 348 -2.82 -22.64 20.85
N PRO A 349 -3.79 -21.73 21.08
CA PRO A 349 -4.63 -21.21 19.99
C PRO A 349 -3.81 -20.54 18.88
N VAL A 350 -2.80 -19.74 19.25
CA VAL A 350 -1.90 -19.07 18.32
C VAL A 350 -1.19 -20.06 17.40
N LEU A 351 -0.56 -21.10 17.97
CA LEU A 351 0.19 -22.09 17.21
C LEU A 351 -0.73 -23.00 16.40
N ASP A 352 -1.89 -23.38 16.92
CA ASP A 352 -2.88 -24.18 16.19
C ASP A 352 -3.39 -23.41 14.96
N TRP A 353 -3.63 -22.11 15.10
CA TRP A 353 -4.06 -21.25 14.00
C TRP A 353 -2.96 -21.08 12.94
N LEU A 354 -1.77 -20.62 13.34
CA LEU A 354 -0.65 -20.41 12.43
C LEU A 354 -0.20 -21.71 11.73
N THR A 355 -0.22 -22.85 12.43
CA THR A 355 0.07 -24.16 11.82
C THR A 355 -1.03 -24.55 10.84
N GLY A 356 -2.29 -24.31 11.20
CA GLY A 356 -3.44 -24.58 10.35
C GLY A 356 -3.45 -23.74 9.07
N TYR A 357 -2.97 -22.49 9.15
CA TYR A 357 -2.81 -21.54 8.05
C TYR A 357 -1.52 -21.74 7.24
N GLY A 358 -0.64 -22.63 7.71
CA GLY A 358 0.59 -23.00 7.02
C GLY A 358 1.78 -22.07 7.27
N MET A 359 1.69 -21.13 8.21
CA MET A 359 2.76 -20.16 8.49
C MET A 359 3.86 -20.71 9.40
N VAL A 360 3.53 -21.58 10.34
CA VAL A 360 4.52 -22.15 11.27
C VAL A 360 4.46 -23.67 11.32
N GLU A 361 5.59 -24.27 11.69
CA GLU A 361 5.66 -25.65 12.13
C GLU A 361 6.26 -25.71 13.54
N VAL A 362 5.77 -26.65 14.36
CA VAL A 362 6.28 -26.90 15.71
C VAL A 362 6.94 -28.26 15.75
N GLU A 363 8.28 -28.28 15.74
CA GLU A 363 9.08 -29.51 15.82
C GLU A 363 10.07 -29.45 16.99
N HIS A 364 10.11 -30.50 17.82
CA HIS A 364 11.09 -30.63 18.90
C HIS A 364 11.16 -29.41 19.85
N ASP A 365 10.01 -28.85 20.23
CA ASP A 365 9.89 -27.63 21.04
C ASP A 365 10.51 -26.38 20.38
N GLN A 366 10.61 -26.36 19.04
CA GLN A 366 10.96 -25.20 18.23
C GLN A 366 9.76 -24.78 17.41
N VAL A 367 9.47 -23.48 17.37
CA VAL A 367 8.56 -22.87 16.41
C VAL A 367 9.41 -22.37 15.25
N ARG A 368 9.05 -22.76 14.03
CA ARG A 368 9.75 -22.36 12.81
C ARG A 368 8.77 -21.73 11.84
N LEU A 369 9.16 -20.62 11.21
CA LEU A 369 8.45 -20.12 10.03
C LEU A 369 8.62 -21.14 8.89
N THR A 370 7.53 -21.50 8.24
CA THR A 370 7.58 -22.21 6.96
C THR A 370 7.98 -21.22 5.86
N PRO A 371 8.28 -21.67 4.63
CA PRO A 371 8.42 -20.75 3.49
C PRO A 371 7.23 -19.81 3.31
N LEU A 372 6.02 -20.34 3.47
CA LEU A 372 4.78 -19.59 3.35
C LEU A 372 4.60 -18.60 4.52
N GLY A 373 5.02 -18.98 5.73
CA GLY A 373 5.05 -18.06 6.86
C GLY A 373 6.08 -16.96 6.72
N MET A 374 7.23 -17.24 6.12
CA MET A 374 8.22 -16.22 5.82
C MET A 374 7.66 -15.18 4.84
N GLU A 375 7.01 -15.65 3.76
CA GLU A 375 6.30 -14.79 2.81
C GLU A 375 5.30 -13.89 3.54
N GLY A 376 4.42 -14.48 4.36
CA GLY A 376 3.38 -13.72 5.05
C GLY A 376 3.92 -12.72 6.06
N VAL A 377 4.98 -13.03 6.79
CA VAL A 377 5.56 -12.05 7.73
C VAL A 377 6.26 -10.91 6.98
N VAL A 378 6.81 -11.16 5.79
CA VAL A 378 7.34 -10.08 4.93
C VAL A 378 6.22 -9.14 4.50
N HIS A 379 5.08 -9.67 4.03
CA HIS A 379 3.92 -8.84 3.69
C HIS A 379 3.34 -8.10 4.89
N LEU A 380 3.24 -8.74 6.07
CA LEU A 380 2.79 -8.06 7.29
C LEU A 380 3.73 -6.94 7.75
N ALA A 381 5.03 -7.03 7.44
CA ALA A 381 5.98 -5.96 7.73
C ALA A 381 5.84 -4.82 6.70
N ASP A 382 5.64 -5.14 5.42
CA ASP A 382 5.36 -4.16 4.37
C ASP A 382 4.06 -3.39 4.64
N ASP A 383 3.00 -4.07 5.08
CA ASP A 383 1.73 -3.45 5.52
C ASP A 383 1.90 -2.48 6.70
N ALA A 384 2.98 -2.64 7.48
CA ALA A 384 3.36 -1.77 8.58
C ALA A 384 4.42 -0.72 8.19
N ASP A 385 4.64 -0.52 6.88
CA ASP A 385 5.66 0.37 6.31
C ASP A 385 7.10 0.05 6.78
N ILE A 386 7.38 -1.21 7.13
CA ILE A 386 8.69 -1.70 7.56
C ILE A 386 9.36 -2.46 6.42
N GLU A 387 10.40 -1.84 5.86
CA GLU A 387 11.16 -2.41 4.76
C GLU A 387 12.08 -3.55 5.23
N LEU A 388 11.83 -4.75 4.73
CA LEU A 388 12.69 -5.93 4.92
C LEU A 388 13.48 -6.22 3.64
N ASP A 389 14.75 -6.60 3.78
CA ASP A 389 15.57 -7.07 2.66
C ASP A 389 15.16 -8.50 2.24
N ALA A 390 14.02 -8.61 1.57
CA ALA A 390 13.49 -9.87 1.04
C ALA A 390 13.75 -9.99 -0.46
N ARG A 391 14.38 -11.10 -0.88
CA ARG A 391 14.76 -11.35 -2.28
C ARG A 391 14.32 -12.75 -2.71
N PRO A 392 14.06 -12.96 -4.01
CA PRO A 392 13.85 -14.29 -4.54
C PRO A 392 15.02 -15.24 -4.22
N ALA A 393 14.72 -16.52 -4.05
CA ALA A 393 15.75 -17.56 -4.01
C ALA A 393 16.58 -17.54 -5.30
N ILE A 394 17.88 -17.83 -5.19
CA ILE A 394 18.85 -17.74 -6.31
C ILE A 394 18.44 -18.59 -7.53
N ASP A 395 17.76 -19.71 -7.30
CA ASP A 395 17.27 -20.61 -8.35
C ASP A 395 15.98 -20.11 -9.04
N ALA A 396 15.20 -19.26 -8.37
CA ALA A 396 14.04 -18.56 -8.93
C ALA A 396 14.38 -17.17 -9.49
N MET A 397 15.45 -16.53 -9.00
CA MET A 397 15.85 -15.19 -9.38
C MET A 397 16.11 -15.10 -10.89
N THR A 398 15.35 -14.25 -11.57
CA THR A 398 15.51 -13.97 -13.00
C THR A 398 16.74 -13.09 -13.24
N ALA A 399 17.13 -12.95 -14.51
CA ALA A 399 18.20 -12.02 -14.87
C ALA A 399 17.79 -10.56 -14.62
N LEU A 400 16.51 -10.21 -14.79
CA LEU A 400 16.00 -8.87 -14.48
C LEU A 400 16.04 -8.60 -12.98
N ASP A 401 15.56 -9.54 -12.16
CA ASP A 401 15.63 -9.43 -10.69
C ASP A 401 17.06 -9.17 -10.23
N LEU A 402 18.01 -9.98 -10.72
CA LEU A 402 19.42 -9.83 -10.37
C LEU A 402 19.95 -8.44 -10.73
N LEU A 403 19.61 -7.91 -11.90
CA LEU A 403 20.03 -6.58 -12.35
C LEU A 403 19.43 -5.49 -11.46
N SER A 404 18.11 -5.51 -11.27
CA SER A 404 17.39 -4.55 -10.44
C SER A 404 17.92 -4.52 -9.01
N PHE A 405 18.01 -5.66 -8.33
CA PHE A 405 18.52 -5.70 -6.95
C PHE A 405 19.97 -5.24 -6.87
N SER A 406 20.82 -5.65 -7.81
CA SER A 406 22.24 -5.26 -7.80
C SER A 406 22.46 -3.75 -7.93
N ALA A 407 21.43 -2.97 -8.31
CA ALA A 407 21.53 -1.52 -8.51
C ALA A 407 21.58 -0.76 -7.20
N GLU A 408 20.95 -1.34 -6.18
CA GLU A 408 20.74 -0.74 -4.87
C GLU A 408 21.76 -1.26 -3.86
N LEU A 409 22.52 -2.30 -4.22
CA LEU A 409 23.49 -2.94 -3.34
C LEU A 409 24.89 -2.32 -3.41
N PRO A 410 25.64 -2.37 -2.28
CA PRO A 410 27.08 -2.19 -2.30
C PRO A 410 27.76 -3.15 -3.29
N GLU A 411 28.83 -2.69 -3.95
CA GLU A 411 29.55 -3.46 -4.99
C GLU A 411 29.94 -4.88 -4.54
N GLU A 412 30.40 -5.04 -3.29
CA GLU A 412 30.79 -6.35 -2.74
C GLU A 412 29.59 -7.32 -2.60
N GLU A 413 28.40 -6.80 -2.30
CA GLU A 413 27.17 -7.60 -2.14
C GLU A 413 26.56 -7.94 -3.51
N ALA A 414 26.54 -6.99 -4.44
CA ALA A 414 26.14 -7.24 -5.83
C ALA A 414 27.02 -8.30 -6.49
N ASP A 415 28.33 -8.26 -6.29
CA ASP A 415 29.27 -9.28 -6.78
C ASP A 415 28.99 -10.66 -6.17
N ALA A 416 28.63 -10.71 -4.88
CA ALA A 416 28.28 -11.95 -4.21
C ALA A 416 26.96 -12.55 -4.73
N GLU A 417 25.95 -11.71 -4.99
CA GLU A 417 24.69 -12.12 -5.61
C GLU A 417 24.90 -12.66 -7.02
N PHE A 418 25.64 -11.92 -7.84
CA PHE A 418 25.95 -12.35 -9.20
C PHE A 418 26.72 -13.68 -9.20
N ALA A 419 27.69 -13.84 -8.29
CA ALA A 419 28.41 -15.11 -8.14
C ALA A 419 27.47 -16.27 -7.77
N ALA A 420 26.56 -16.08 -6.81
CA ALA A 420 25.59 -17.10 -6.41
C ALA A 420 24.65 -17.48 -7.56
N TRP A 421 24.12 -16.49 -8.28
CA TRP A 421 23.27 -16.68 -9.45
C TRP A 421 23.98 -17.46 -10.57
N MET A 422 25.28 -17.20 -10.76
CA MET A 422 26.14 -17.89 -11.72
C MET A 422 26.47 -19.34 -11.32
N GLU A 423 26.46 -19.71 -10.03
CA GLU A 423 26.72 -21.11 -9.61
C GLU A 423 25.68 -22.10 -10.18
N LEU A 424 24.49 -21.61 -10.53
CA LEU A 424 23.39 -22.41 -11.05
C LEU A 424 23.24 -22.33 -12.58
N ARG A 425 24.10 -21.57 -13.27
CA ARG A 425 23.94 -21.24 -14.71
C ARG A 425 25.22 -21.41 -15.50
N GLU A 426 25.08 -21.82 -16.75
CA GLU A 426 26.21 -21.86 -17.69
C GLU A 426 26.53 -20.43 -18.16
N PRO A 427 27.81 -20.00 -18.22
CA PRO A 427 28.16 -18.61 -18.48
C PRO A 427 27.69 -18.03 -19.83
N ASP A 428 27.62 -18.85 -20.87
CA ASP A 428 27.11 -18.44 -22.19
C ASP A 428 25.60 -18.17 -22.16
N ARG A 429 24.85 -19.01 -21.43
CA ARG A 429 23.42 -18.84 -21.21
C ARG A 429 23.15 -17.62 -20.32
N ALA A 430 23.89 -17.47 -19.23
CA ALA A 430 23.81 -16.31 -18.34
C ALA A 430 24.04 -14.99 -19.08
N ALA A 431 25.08 -14.93 -19.92
CA ALA A 431 25.35 -13.75 -20.74
C ALA A 431 24.16 -13.37 -21.63
N LYS A 432 23.50 -14.37 -22.19
CA LYS A 432 22.32 -14.17 -23.03
C LYS A 432 21.12 -13.71 -22.21
N GLU A 433 20.80 -14.36 -21.09
CA GLU A 433 19.67 -14.00 -20.23
C GLU A 433 19.80 -12.56 -19.69
N LEU A 434 20.99 -12.12 -19.27
CA LEU A 434 21.24 -10.76 -18.81
C LEU A 434 21.06 -9.70 -19.90
N LEU A 435 21.53 -9.98 -21.12
CA LEU A 435 21.33 -9.06 -22.24
C LEU A 435 19.88 -9.07 -22.74
N GLU A 436 19.19 -10.22 -22.72
CA GLU A 436 17.77 -10.28 -23.05
C GLU A 436 16.95 -9.46 -22.05
N ALA A 437 17.17 -9.61 -20.75
CA ALA A 437 16.52 -8.80 -19.72
C ALA A 437 16.77 -7.30 -19.91
N ALA A 438 18.00 -6.90 -20.21
CA ALA A 438 18.35 -5.50 -20.47
C ALA A 438 17.79 -4.93 -21.78
N ALA A 439 17.26 -5.77 -22.67
CA ALA A 439 16.58 -5.35 -23.90
C ALA A 439 15.06 -5.23 -23.72
N GLU A 440 14.47 -5.86 -22.71
CA GLU A 440 13.02 -5.87 -22.50
C GLU A 440 12.49 -4.51 -22.04
N ASP A 441 13.33 -3.71 -21.36
CA ASP A 441 13.02 -2.34 -20.98
C ASP A 441 14.00 -1.33 -21.62
N ASP A 442 13.63 -0.80 -22.78
CA ASP A 442 14.38 0.26 -23.45
C ASP A 442 14.51 1.54 -22.58
N ALA A 443 13.70 1.72 -21.54
CA ALA A 443 13.78 2.88 -20.66
C ALA A 443 14.84 2.75 -19.55
N ASP A 444 15.20 1.55 -19.09
CA ASP A 444 16.10 1.46 -17.94
C ASP A 444 17.59 1.50 -18.34
N ALA A 445 18.17 2.70 -18.24
CA ALA A 445 19.59 2.92 -18.47
C ALA A 445 20.48 2.20 -17.45
N LEU A 446 20.02 2.06 -16.20
CA LEU A 446 20.77 1.45 -15.12
C LEU A 446 20.90 -0.05 -15.34
N VAL A 447 19.78 -0.73 -15.65
CA VAL A 447 19.73 -2.16 -15.99
C VAL A 447 20.66 -2.46 -17.17
N ARG A 448 20.66 -1.65 -18.24
CA ARG A 448 21.60 -1.81 -19.37
C ARG A 448 23.07 -1.70 -18.96
N VAL A 449 23.41 -0.68 -18.17
CA VAL A 449 24.80 -0.48 -17.69
C VAL A 449 25.25 -1.65 -16.82
N GLN A 450 24.39 -2.14 -15.93
CA GLN A 450 24.70 -3.27 -15.07
C GLN A 450 24.85 -4.56 -15.85
N ALA A 451 23.92 -4.86 -16.76
CA ALA A 451 24.01 -6.02 -17.63
C ALA A 451 25.32 -6.00 -18.41
N ALA A 452 25.69 -4.84 -18.97
CA ALA A 452 26.94 -4.74 -19.68
C ALA A 452 28.18 -4.94 -18.80
N SER A 453 28.16 -4.43 -17.57
CA SER A 453 29.22 -4.66 -16.58
C SER A 453 29.37 -6.15 -16.24
N MET A 454 28.26 -6.79 -15.83
CA MET A 454 28.23 -8.20 -15.44
C MET A 454 28.63 -9.12 -16.61
N VAL A 455 28.05 -8.92 -17.80
CA VAL A 455 28.37 -9.72 -18.99
C VAL A 455 29.79 -9.46 -19.48
N GLY A 456 30.28 -8.23 -19.34
CA GLY A 456 31.67 -7.87 -19.63
C GLY A 456 32.68 -8.64 -18.77
N SER A 457 32.33 -8.90 -17.50
CA SER A 457 33.18 -9.66 -16.56
C SER A 457 33.36 -11.13 -16.96
N LEU A 458 32.42 -11.70 -17.72
CA LEU A 458 32.47 -13.09 -18.21
C LEU A 458 33.54 -13.31 -19.28
N GLY A 459 33.99 -12.25 -19.96
CA GLY A 459 35.07 -12.31 -20.95
C GLY A 459 34.69 -13.01 -22.25
N GLU A 460 35.60 -13.84 -22.80
CA GLU A 460 35.44 -14.42 -24.14
C GLU A 460 34.21 -15.34 -24.30
N VAL A 461 33.70 -15.92 -23.20
CA VAL A 461 32.52 -16.79 -23.25
C VAL A 461 31.24 -16.03 -23.65
N ALA A 462 31.19 -14.72 -23.39
CA ALA A 462 30.06 -13.86 -23.72
C ALA A 462 30.10 -13.34 -25.17
N VAL A 463 31.14 -13.61 -25.96
CA VAL A 463 31.28 -13.11 -27.33
C VAL A 463 30.07 -13.41 -28.22
N PRO A 464 29.48 -14.63 -28.21
CA PRO A 464 28.28 -14.90 -28.99
C PRO A 464 27.09 -14.02 -28.59
N ALA A 465 26.84 -13.85 -27.29
CA ALA A 465 25.76 -13.01 -26.78
C ALA A 465 25.97 -11.53 -27.17
N TRP A 466 27.22 -11.05 -27.12
CA TRP A 466 27.57 -9.71 -27.60
C TRP A 466 27.38 -9.55 -29.11
N GLN A 467 27.64 -10.58 -29.90
CA GLN A 467 27.39 -10.55 -31.35
C GLN A 467 25.91 -10.45 -31.66
N ASP A 468 25.07 -11.19 -30.95
CA ASP A 468 23.61 -11.13 -31.09
C ASP A 468 23.06 -9.76 -30.67
N ALA A 469 23.56 -9.20 -29.56
CA ALA A 469 23.16 -7.88 -29.06
C ALA A 469 23.57 -6.69 -29.96
N LEU A 470 24.39 -6.90 -31.01
CA LEU A 470 24.65 -5.85 -32.01
C LEU A 470 23.41 -5.50 -32.83
N ASP A 471 22.47 -6.43 -32.97
CA ASP A 471 21.23 -6.24 -33.72
C ASP A 471 20.14 -5.52 -32.88
N GLU A 472 20.34 -5.41 -31.56
CA GLU A 472 19.45 -4.71 -30.63
C GLU A 472 19.90 -3.24 -30.47
N PRO A 473 19.13 -2.24 -30.97
CA PRO A 473 19.54 -0.84 -30.94
C PRO A 473 19.98 -0.29 -29.58
N SER A 474 19.29 -0.67 -28.48
CA SER A 474 19.58 -0.17 -27.14
C SER A 474 20.85 -0.79 -26.53
N LEU A 475 21.19 -2.02 -26.92
CA LEU A 475 22.39 -2.74 -26.45
C LEU A 475 23.60 -2.62 -27.37
N ARG A 476 23.37 -2.24 -28.64
CA ARG A 476 24.41 -2.11 -29.65
C ARG A 476 25.64 -1.30 -29.17
N PRO A 477 25.50 -0.16 -28.46
CA PRO A 477 26.65 0.62 -27.99
C PRO A 477 27.54 -0.15 -27.03
N TYR A 478 26.95 -0.94 -26.14
CA TYR A 478 27.64 -1.80 -25.18
C TYR A 478 28.33 -2.96 -25.90
N ALA A 479 27.60 -3.66 -26.76
CA ALA A 479 28.11 -4.78 -27.56
C ALA A 479 29.34 -4.38 -28.40
N ALA A 480 29.25 -3.28 -29.17
CA ALA A 480 30.36 -2.80 -29.98
C ALA A 480 31.59 -2.44 -29.14
N THR A 481 31.37 -1.87 -27.94
CA THR A 481 32.44 -1.47 -27.02
C THR A 481 33.14 -2.70 -26.44
N HIS A 482 32.40 -3.68 -25.95
CA HIS A 482 32.97 -4.89 -25.36
C HIS A 482 33.66 -5.79 -26.41
N LEU A 483 33.07 -5.98 -27.59
CA LEU A 483 33.70 -6.75 -28.67
C LEU A 483 35.03 -6.13 -29.11
N ALA A 484 35.09 -4.79 -29.18
CA ALA A 484 36.33 -4.07 -29.50
C ALA A 484 37.39 -4.21 -28.38
N GLN A 485 36.99 -4.18 -27.11
CA GLN A 485 37.88 -4.40 -25.97
C GLN A 485 38.44 -5.82 -25.93
N LEU A 486 37.62 -6.83 -26.26
CA LEU A 486 38.02 -8.23 -26.37
C LEU A 486 38.87 -8.52 -27.62
N GLY A 487 38.94 -7.59 -28.57
CA GLY A 487 39.73 -7.75 -29.80
C GLY A 487 39.15 -8.79 -30.75
N VAL A 488 37.83 -8.96 -30.78
CA VAL A 488 37.15 -9.89 -31.68
C VAL A 488 37.32 -9.41 -33.13
N ASP A 489 37.88 -10.29 -33.97
CA ASP A 489 38.04 -10.01 -35.39
C ASP A 489 36.68 -9.81 -36.08
N ASP A 490 36.63 -8.92 -37.07
CA ASP A 490 35.44 -8.57 -37.87
C ASP A 490 34.27 -7.93 -37.09
N ALA A 491 34.40 -7.65 -35.79
CA ALA A 491 33.41 -6.89 -35.04
C ALA A 491 33.38 -5.40 -35.45
N PRO A 492 32.20 -4.76 -35.58
CA PRO A 492 32.10 -3.34 -35.90
C PRO A 492 32.63 -2.48 -34.74
N PRO A 493 33.49 -1.47 -35.00
CA PRO A 493 33.96 -0.58 -33.94
C PRO A 493 32.82 0.31 -33.43
N PRO A 494 32.88 0.79 -32.17
CA PRO A 494 31.96 1.78 -31.66
C PRO A 494 31.92 3.02 -32.55
N THR A 495 30.72 3.43 -32.93
CA THR A 495 30.46 4.64 -33.70
C THR A 495 30.33 5.85 -32.77
N GLN A 496 30.35 7.04 -33.34
CA GLN A 496 30.08 8.26 -32.57
C GLN A 496 28.67 8.27 -31.98
N ALA A 497 27.68 7.69 -32.66
CA ALA A 497 26.32 7.58 -32.12
C ALA A 497 26.29 6.66 -30.90
N ASP A 498 27.04 5.54 -30.95
CA ASP A 498 27.18 4.61 -29.83
C ASP A 498 27.81 5.31 -28.60
N THR A 499 28.88 6.08 -28.81
CA THR A 499 29.49 6.86 -27.71
C THR A 499 28.52 7.88 -27.11
N HIS A 500 27.71 8.55 -27.94
CA HIS A 500 26.72 9.49 -27.45
C HIS A 500 25.57 8.82 -26.70
N TRP A 501 25.18 7.60 -27.10
CA TRP A 501 24.18 6.81 -26.37
C TRP A 501 24.66 6.49 -24.95
N LEU A 502 25.89 5.98 -24.80
CA LEU A 502 26.46 5.69 -23.48
C LEU A 502 26.56 6.93 -22.57
N ILE A 503 26.80 8.11 -23.18
CA ILE A 503 26.76 9.38 -22.44
C ILE A 503 25.35 9.70 -21.97
N LEU A 504 24.32 9.45 -22.78
CA LEU A 504 22.92 9.67 -22.40
C LEU A 504 22.50 8.71 -21.29
N ASP A 505 22.84 7.43 -21.37
CA ASP A 505 22.55 6.45 -20.30
C ASP A 505 23.20 6.86 -18.97
N MET A 506 24.47 7.26 -18.99
CA MET A 506 25.16 7.78 -17.79
C MET A 506 24.48 9.04 -17.23
N LEU A 507 24.03 9.95 -18.10
CA LEU A 507 23.29 11.15 -17.69
C LEU A 507 21.90 10.81 -17.13
N THR A 508 21.20 9.80 -17.68
CA THR A 508 19.93 9.30 -17.13
C THR A 508 20.13 8.77 -15.71
N ILE A 509 21.11 7.90 -15.49
CA ILE A 509 21.40 7.32 -14.17
C ILE A 509 21.73 8.43 -13.16
N SER A 510 22.66 9.33 -13.51
CA SER A 510 23.05 10.42 -12.60
C SER A 510 21.93 11.44 -12.35
N ALA A 511 20.98 11.61 -13.27
CA ALA A 511 19.78 12.42 -13.02
C ALA A 511 18.89 11.80 -11.94
N GLY A 512 18.74 10.46 -11.94
CA GLY A 512 18.00 9.72 -10.92
C GLY A 512 18.63 9.79 -9.53
N LEU A 513 19.97 9.82 -9.45
CA LEU A 513 20.70 9.96 -8.17
C LEU A 513 20.62 11.37 -7.55
N GLY A 514 20.17 12.36 -8.32
CA GLY A 514 19.98 13.72 -7.84
C GLY A 514 20.82 14.79 -8.56
N ARG A 515 20.50 16.05 -8.27
CA ARG A 515 21.10 17.20 -8.95
C ARG A 515 22.63 17.31 -8.79
N PRO A 516 23.22 17.10 -7.59
CA PRO A 516 24.68 17.20 -7.43
C PRO A 516 25.44 16.22 -8.34
N GLU A 517 25.00 14.97 -8.37
CA GLU A 517 25.55 13.86 -9.14
C GLU A 517 25.41 14.16 -10.63
N PHE A 518 24.20 14.57 -11.07
CA PHE A 518 23.94 14.95 -12.46
C PHE A 518 24.84 16.09 -12.96
N VAL A 519 25.06 17.12 -12.14
CA VAL A 519 25.95 18.24 -12.51
C VAL A 519 27.42 17.79 -12.53
N SER A 520 27.83 16.93 -11.59
CA SER A 520 29.18 16.35 -11.58
C SER A 520 29.46 15.57 -12.85
N SER A 521 28.51 14.73 -13.28
CA SER A 521 28.58 13.98 -14.53
C SER A 521 28.73 14.89 -15.77
N LEU A 522 28.04 16.02 -15.81
CA LEU A 522 28.19 17.01 -16.88
C LEU A 522 29.59 17.65 -16.88
N ASP A 523 30.14 17.95 -15.71
CA ASP A 523 31.49 18.50 -15.58
C ASP A 523 32.57 17.48 -16.03
N ASP A 524 32.35 16.18 -15.78
CA ASP A 524 33.24 15.09 -16.19
C ASP A 524 33.23 14.85 -17.70
N ILE A 525 32.09 15.04 -18.37
CA ILE A 525 32.01 15.01 -19.85
C ILE A 525 32.91 16.11 -20.44
N GLY A 526 32.98 17.27 -19.80
CA GLY A 526 34.01 18.26 -20.06
C GLY A 526 33.55 19.70 -19.92
N ASN A 527 34.44 20.62 -20.28
CA ASN A 527 34.19 22.05 -20.13
C ASN A 527 33.04 22.57 -21.01
N VAL A 528 32.57 23.78 -20.71
CA VAL A 528 31.45 24.46 -21.41
C VAL A 528 31.55 24.39 -22.95
N PRO A 529 32.68 24.70 -23.62
CA PRO A 529 32.80 24.51 -25.07
C PRO A 529 32.54 23.08 -25.55
N ASN A 530 33.04 22.07 -24.83
CA ASN A 530 32.83 20.66 -25.19
C ASN A 530 31.37 20.27 -25.04
N LEU A 531 30.72 20.65 -23.94
CA LEU A 531 29.29 20.41 -23.71
C LEU A 531 28.41 21.09 -24.76
N VAL A 532 28.71 22.33 -25.14
CA VAL A 532 27.97 23.02 -26.22
C VAL A 532 28.13 22.29 -27.55
N ASN A 533 29.34 21.82 -27.88
CA ASN A 533 29.58 21.05 -29.10
C ASN A 533 28.87 19.69 -29.08
N LEU A 534 28.84 19.01 -27.94
CA LEU A 534 28.11 17.76 -27.75
C LEU A 534 26.60 17.98 -27.96
N LEU A 535 26.02 19.01 -27.33
CA LEU A 535 24.61 19.36 -27.46
C LEU A 535 24.19 19.70 -28.91
N ASP A 536 25.12 20.15 -29.75
CA ASP A 536 24.85 20.40 -31.17
C ASP A 536 24.68 19.12 -32.01
N VAL A 537 25.11 17.96 -31.49
CA VAL A 537 25.07 16.67 -32.19
C VAL A 537 24.26 15.59 -31.47
N ILE A 538 24.20 15.60 -30.14
CA ILE A 538 23.60 14.53 -29.32
C ILE A 538 22.08 14.40 -29.51
N TRP A 539 21.39 15.50 -29.86
CA TRP A 539 19.94 15.52 -30.12
C TRP A 539 19.49 14.62 -31.29
N LYS A 540 20.43 14.09 -32.08
CA LYS A 540 20.15 13.19 -33.20
C LYS A 540 20.11 11.73 -32.80
N VAL A 541 20.52 11.40 -31.58
CA VAL A 541 20.52 10.02 -31.07
C VAL A 541 19.08 9.66 -30.68
N PRO A 542 18.52 8.55 -31.17
CA PRO A 542 17.15 8.14 -30.87
C PRO A 542 17.07 7.48 -29.48
N HIS A 543 17.39 8.22 -28.42
CA HIS A 543 17.43 7.72 -27.06
C HIS A 543 16.10 8.03 -26.33
N PRO A 544 15.51 7.08 -25.56
CA PRO A 544 14.22 7.27 -24.90
C PRO A 544 14.16 8.52 -24.02
N HIS A 545 15.18 8.73 -23.19
CA HIS A 545 15.27 9.87 -22.25
C HIS A 545 15.83 11.16 -22.85
N LEU A 546 16.01 11.25 -24.17
CA LEU A 546 16.72 12.38 -24.77
C LEU A 546 16.08 13.73 -24.43
N GLU A 547 14.75 13.85 -24.56
CA GLU A 547 14.07 15.12 -24.34
C GLU A 547 14.15 15.57 -22.88
N GLU A 548 13.88 14.65 -21.95
CA GLU A 548 13.93 14.87 -20.51
C GLU A 548 15.33 15.31 -20.07
N LEU A 549 16.37 14.63 -20.55
CA LEU A 549 17.75 14.99 -20.26
C LEU A 549 18.11 16.38 -20.81
N LEU A 550 17.71 16.71 -22.03
CA LEU A 550 17.98 18.04 -22.60
C LEU A 550 17.26 19.16 -21.82
N GLU A 551 16.07 18.88 -21.29
CA GLU A 551 15.36 19.78 -20.40
C GLU A 551 16.08 19.91 -19.04
N ALA A 552 16.45 18.79 -18.43
CA ALA A 552 17.18 18.73 -17.16
C ALA A 552 18.52 19.47 -17.23
N ILE A 553 19.32 19.28 -18.28
CA ILE A 553 20.57 20.03 -18.52
C ILE A 553 20.28 21.53 -18.61
N GLY A 554 19.19 21.90 -19.28
CA GLY A 554 18.75 23.28 -19.45
C GLY A 554 18.40 24.00 -18.13
N LEU A 555 17.96 23.24 -17.12
CA LEU A 555 17.55 23.72 -15.80
C LEU A 555 18.69 23.64 -14.77
N ALA A 556 19.45 22.55 -14.77
CA ALA A 556 20.42 22.23 -13.74
C ALA A 556 21.77 22.93 -13.91
N HIS A 557 22.26 23.08 -15.15
CA HIS A 557 23.64 23.50 -15.43
C HIS A 557 23.90 24.99 -15.09
N PRO A 558 24.96 25.34 -14.33
CA PRO A 558 25.20 26.70 -13.85
C PRO A 558 25.58 27.71 -14.96
N ASP A 559 26.24 27.24 -16.03
CA ASP A 559 26.58 28.10 -17.18
C ASP A 559 25.39 28.30 -18.15
N LYS A 560 25.04 29.58 -18.37
CA LYS A 560 23.93 29.98 -19.24
C LYS A 560 24.12 29.64 -20.72
N GLN A 561 25.33 29.40 -21.19
CA GLN A 561 25.61 29.00 -22.58
C GLN A 561 25.20 27.55 -22.80
N VAL A 562 25.55 26.66 -21.86
CA VAL A 562 25.15 25.25 -21.90
C VAL A 562 23.62 25.13 -21.82
N GLY A 563 22.98 25.83 -20.88
CA GLY A 563 21.52 25.80 -20.77
C GLY A 563 20.80 26.33 -22.03
N LYS A 564 21.37 27.33 -22.73
CA LYS A 564 20.85 27.78 -24.03
C LYS A 564 21.08 26.77 -25.15
N ALA A 565 22.20 26.08 -25.16
CA ALA A 565 22.49 25.04 -26.14
C ALA A 565 21.53 23.85 -25.95
N ALA A 566 21.28 23.44 -24.71
CA ALA A 566 20.35 22.37 -24.38
C ALA A 566 18.91 22.69 -24.83
N LYS A 567 18.40 23.90 -24.54
CA LYS A 567 17.08 24.34 -25.03
C LYS A 567 16.97 24.35 -26.55
N ARG A 568 18.04 24.69 -27.26
CA ARG A 568 18.06 24.63 -28.74
C ARG A 568 18.08 23.19 -29.24
N ALA A 569 18.83 22.32 -28.58
CA ALA A 569 18.89 20.89 -28.88
C ALA A 569 17.51 20.25 -28.67
N LEU A 570 16.83 20.54 -27.56
CA LEU A 570 15.47 20.08 -27.27
C LEU A 570 14.48 20.52 -28.35
N PHE A 571 14.52 21.80 -28.75
CA PHE A 571 13.68 22.29 -29.85
C PHE A 571 13.94 21.56 -31.18
N LYS A 572 15.21 21.23 -31.49
CA LYS A 572 15.55 20.45 -32.69
C LYS A 572 15.05 19.00 -32.58
N ALA A 573 15.15 18.36 -31.42
CA ALA A 573 14.65 17.00 -31.18
C ALA A 573 13.13 16.93 -31.40
N ARG A 574 12.36 17.80 -30.72
CA ARG A 574 10.88 17.87 -30.84
C ARG A 574 10.38 18.20 -32.24
N SER A 575 11.14 18.98 -33.00
CA SER A 575 10.79 19.35 -34.39
C SER A 575 11.16 18.30 -35.44
N THR A 576 11.89 17.26 -35.05
CA THR A 576 12.26 16.14 -35.93
C THR A 576 11.38 14.91 -35.68
N HIS A 577 10.77 14.80 -34.49
CA HIS A 577 9.82 13.74 -34.10
C HIS A 577 8.35 14.07 -34.43
N ASN A 578 8.04 15.31 -34.81
CA ASN A 578 6.78 15.72 -35.46
C ASN A 578 6.94 15.73 -36.99
#